data_AF-A0A8J8BSM2-F1
#
_entry.id   AF-A0A8J8BSM2-F1
#
_cell.length_a   1.000
_cell.length_b   1.000
_cell.length_c   1.000
_cell.angle_alpha   90.00
_cell.angle_beta   90.00
_cell.angle_gamma   90.00
#
_symmetry.space_group_name_H-M   'P 1'
#
loop_
_entity.id
_entity.type
_entity.pdbx_description
1 polymer ?
#
loop_
_entity_poly.entity_id
_entity_poly.type
_entity_poly.pdbx_seq_one_letter_code
_entity_poly.pdbx_strand_id
1 'polypeptide(L)'
;METGDLIYTVVGVDPGTTAAVAILDLTGSPVSIHSGKNFSIHNIISFIAQFGSPCIIATDVNPAPQAVVKLSRSFDCKLFVPPGDMSVEEKNILTKGYSYANFHQRDALAAALKALEYYKAKFNNVDTRLEEKDLLNFSESVKNLVLKGHTVEKAIETLQETEKPRKTEVAIVEPAREPVNVPELQKKITDITQTVERLTTYKSELEMRVKALENALADAEREIRLYDREARKEVMESRTIKSKESVINRLKEELVIEKERSKILSQENEILKEMQILGYSKKVFPVKVLSHFSREEIKVVDERFGIRSDDIIYLRDASGGGTSTARELANRGVRAVITHERMSHMAEEEFTKAQIPVFSEEEVNLEALGNVGVVNKDLFETAYSRWKTHSQIADAAIAEQQLEHIIGEYKEKRIKDETQKP
;
A
#
# COMPACT_ATOMS: atom_id res chain seq x y z
N MET A 1 -42.49 -33.80 -19.76
CA MET A 1 -41.36 -33.25 -18.98
C MET A 1 -40.64 -32.35 -19.96
N GLU A 2 -40.82 -31.05 -19.79
CA GLU A 2 -40.21 -30.03 -20.65
C GLU A 2 -38.71 -30.26 -20.71
N THR A 3 -38.16 -30.22 -21.92
CA THR A 3 -36.75 -30.33 -22.23
C THR A 3 -35.99 -29.26 -21.46
N GLY A 4 -35.36 -29.63 -20.35
CA GLY A 4 -34.51 -28.71 -19.60
C GLY A 4 -33.26 -28.43 -20.41
N ASP A 5 -33.27 -27.35 -21.18
CA ASP A 5 -32.09 -26.85 -21.87
C ASP A 5 -30.97 -26.68 -20.86
N LEU A 6 -29.85 -27.38 -21.06
CA LEU A 6 -28.68 -27.23 -20.21
C LEU A 6 -28.15 -25.81 -20.41
N ILE A 7 -28.24 -24.98 -19.37
CA ILE A 7 -27.67 -23.63 -19.37
C ILE A 7 -26.15 -23.76 -19.35
N TYR A 8 -25.49 -23.29 -20.41
CA TYR A 8 -24.03 -23.28 -20.48
C TYR A 8 -23.45 -21.97 -19.94
N THR A 9 -22.42 -22.08 -19.11
CA THR A 9 -21.82 -20.92 -18.44
C THR A 9 -20.32 -20.81 -18.67
N VAL A 10 -19.80 -19.59 -18.61
CA VAL A 10 -18.37 -19.28 -18.55
C VAL A 10 -18.03 -18.87 -17.14
N VAL A 11 -17.05 -19.53 -16.54
CA VAL A 11 -16.73 -19.34 -15.13
C VAL A 11 -15.32 -18.80 -14.99
N GLY A 12 -15.17 -17.66 -14.34
CA GLY A 12 -13.88 -17.12 -13.92
C GLY A 12 -13.61 -17.44 -12.46
N VAL A 13 -12.38 -17.86 -12.15
CA VAL A 13 -11.98 -18.27 -10.81
C VAL A 13 -10.71 -17.54 -10.41
N ASP A 14 -10.77 -16.82 -9.28
CA ASP A 14 -9.60 -16.26 -8.59
C ASP A 14 -9.30 -17.13 -7.35
N PRO A 15 -8.27 -18.00 -7.41
CA PRO A 15 -7.93 -18.89 -6.31
C PRO A 15 -7.00 -18.20 -5.29
N GLY A 16 -7.38 -18.22 -4.02
CA GLY A 16 -6.56 -17.64 -2.95
C GLY A 16 -7.13 -17.89 -1.56
N THR A 17 -6.63 -17.13 -0.58
CA THR A 17 -7.18 -17.15 0.80
C THR A 17 -8.63 -16.67 0.84
N THR A 18 -8.97 -15.74 -0.04
CA THR A 18 -10.32 -15.36 -0.40
C THR A 18 -10.51 -15.75 -1.86
N ALA A 19 -11.15 -16.90 -2.10
CA ALA A 19 -11.41 -17.30 -3.48
C ALA A 19 -12.69 -16.63 -3.98
N ALA A 20 -12.69 -16.25 -5.25
CA ALA A 20 -13.84 -15.67 -5.91
C ALA A 20 -14.19 -16.44 -7.18
N VAL A 21 -15.48 -16.48 -7.48
CA VAL A 21 -16.05 -17.15 -8.63
C VAL A 21 -17.04 -16.21 -9.29
N ALA A 22 -16.88 -15.98 -10.58
CA ALA A 22 -17.82 -15.24 -11.41
C ALA A 22 -18.37 -16.17 -12.47
N ILE A 23 -19.70 -16.27 -12.56
CA ILE A 23 -20.43 -17.12 -13.49
C ILE A 23 -21.14 -16.20 -14.47
N LEU A 24 -20.80 -16.33 -15.75
CA LEU A 24 -21.40 -15.61 -16.86
C LEU A 24 -22.18 -16.58 -17.74
N ASP A 25 -23.24 -16.10 -18.39
CA ASP A 25 -23.82 -16.80 -19.53
C ASP A 25 -22.91 -16.65 -20.78
N LEU A 26 -23.29 -17.28 -21.89
CA LEU A 26 -22.56 -17.17 -23.16
C LEU A 26 -22.69 -15.79 -23.83
N THR A 27 -23.59 -14.91 -23.34
CA THR A 27 -23.77 -13.53 -23.83
C THR A 27 -22.82 -12.55 -23.13
N GLY A 28 -22.27 -12.93 -21.98
CA GLY A 28 -21.43 -12.09 -21.13
C GLY A 28 -22.20 -11.37 -20.02
N SER A 29 -23.42 -11.80 -19.71
CA SER A 29 -24.19 -11.30 -18.58
C SER A 29 -23.87 -12.10 -17.30
N PRO A 30 -23.55 -11.46 -16.17
CA PRO A 30 -23.29 -12.14 -14.91
C PRO A 30 -24.55 -12.81 -14.36
N VAL A 31 -24.49 -14.13 -14.21
CA VAL A 31 -25.51 -14.92 -13.53
C VAL A 31 -25.29 -14.84 -12.02
N SER A 32 -24.04 -14.96 -11.57
CA SER A 32 -23.69 -14.92 -10.16
C SER A 32 -22.22 -14.56 -9.95
N ILE A 33 -21.95 -13.73 -8.94
CA ILE A 33 -20.59 -13.35 -8.53
C ILE A 33 -20.49 -13.54 -7.02
N HIS A 34 -19.58 -14.39 -6.58
CA HIS A 34 -19.40 -14.73 -5.18
C HIS A 34 -17.94 -14.74 -4.78
N SER A 35 -17.66 -14.42 -3.51
CA SER A 35 -16.34 -14.52 -2.91
C SER A 35 -16.45 -14.90 -1.45
N GLY A 36 -15.58 -15.78 -0.97
CA GLY A 36 -15.60 -16.25 0.42
C GLY A 36 -14.22 -16.57 0.95
N LYS A 37 -14.00 -16.31 2.25
CA LYS A 37 -12.83 -16.80 2.98
C LYS A 37 -13.01 -18.30 3.22
N ASN A 38 -12.02 -19.11 2.86
CA ASN A 38 -12.08 -20.59 2.84
C ASN A 38 -13.11 -21.20 1.87
N PHE A 39 -13.29 -20.60 0.70
CA PHE A 39 -14.14 -21.20 -0.33
C PHE A 39 -13.40 -22.38 -0.99
N SER A 40 -13.66 -23.59 -0.49
CA SER A 40 -12.98 -24.82 -0.92
C SER A 40 -13.36 -25.21 -2.36
N ILE A 41 -12.51 -26.02 -3.02
CA ILE A 41 -12.77 -26.53 -4.37
C ILE A 41 -14.12 -27.26 -4.44
N HIS A 42 -14.48 -28.06 -3.44
CA HIS A 42 -15.76 -28.76 -3.41
C HIS A 42 -16.94 -27.80 -3.33
N ASN A 43 -16.85 -26.75 -2.49
CA ASN A 43 -17.90 -25.74 -2.41
C ASN A 43 -18.02 -24.93 -3.70
N ILE A 44 -16.90 -24.64 -4.36
CA ILE A 44 -16.87 -23.99 -5.67
C ILE A 44 -17.58 -24.86 -6.73
N ILE A 45 -17.30 -26.18 -6.75
CA ILE A 45 -17.97 -27.12 -7.66
C ILE A 45 -19.48 -27.12 -7.41
N SER A 46 -19.90 -27.29 -6.16
CA SER A 46 -21.31 -27.30 -5.79
C SER A 46 -22.01 -25.97 -6.10
N PHE A 47 -21.30 -24.84 -5.96
CA PHE A 47 -21.82 -23.53 -6.31
C PHE A 47 -22.00 -23.39 -7.83
N ILE A 48 -20.98 -23.72 -8.63
CA ILE A 48 -21.06 -23.63 -10.10
C ILE A 48 -22.18 -24.52 -10.63
N ALA A 49 -22.30 -25.75 -10.12
CA ALA A 49 -23.31 -26.71 -10.54
C ALA A 49 -24.76 -26.25 -10.29
N GLN A 50 -24.99 -25.29 -9.38
CA GLN A 50 -26.33 -24.72 -9.15
C GLN A 50 -26.79 -23.77 -10.26
N PHE A 51 -25.86 -23.15 -10.99
CA PHE A 51 -26.16 -22.11 -11.98
C PHE A 51 -26.07 -22.59 -13.43
N GLY A 52 -25.54 -23.80 -13.67
CA GLY A 52 -25.50 -24.39 -15.00
C GLY A 52 -24.31 -25.33 -15.22
N SER A 53 -24.10 -25.72 -16.48
CA SER A 53 -22.96 -26.53 -16.91
C SER A 53 -21.82 -25.62 -17.41
N PRO A 54 -20.67 -25.55 -16.72
CA PRO A 54 -19.58 -24.69 -17.15
C PRO A 54 -18.91 -25.27 -18.41
N CYS A 55 -18.87 -24.47 -19.48
CA CYS A 55 -18.20 -24.84 -20.72
C CYS A 55 -16.74 -24.37 -20.77
N ILE A 56 -16.44 -23.25 -20.11
CA ILE A 56 -15.11 -22.65 -20.00
C ILE A 56 -14.84 -22.30 -18.55
N ILE A 57 -13.66 -22.68 -18.05
CA ILE A 57 -13.13 -22.18 -16.78
C ILE A 57 -11.90 -21.33 -17.07
N ALA A 58 -11.89 -20.10 -16.57
CA ALA A 58 -10.90 -19.07 -16.85
C ALA A 58 -10.19 -18.61 -15.57
N THR A 59 -8.94 -18.16 -15.74
CA THR A 59 -8.12 -17.52 -14.70
C THR A 59 -7.43 -16.29 -15.29
N ASP A 60 -6.99 -15.38 -14.43
CA ASP A 60 -6.35 -14.11 -14.77
C ASP A 60 -4.81 -14.18 -14.80
N VAL A 61 -4.22 -15.31 -14.40
CA VAL A 61 -2.76 -15.51 -14.29
C VAL A 61 -2.24 -16.64 -15.18
N ASN A 62 -0.98 -16.53 -15.60
CA ASN A 62 -0.25 -17.53 -16.38
C ASN A 62 1.08 -17.89 -15.67
N PRO A 63 1.29 -19.15 -15.27
CA PRO A 63 0.48 -20.34 -15.54
C PRO A 63 -0.77 -20.47 -14.68
N ALA A 64 -1.76 -21.23 -15.16
CA ALA A 64 -3.00 -21.47 -14.44
C ALA A 64 -2.76 -22.11 -13.06
N PRO A 65 -3.39 -21.60 -11.99
CA PRO A 65 -3.24 -22.17 -10.66
C PRO A 65 -3.80 -23.59 -10.59
N GLN A 66 -3.21 -24.47 -9.76
CA GLN A 66 -3.60 -25.88 -9.67
C GLN A 66 -5.08 -26.09 -9.33
N ALA A 67 -5.68 -25.18 -8.55
CA ALA A 67 -7.11 -25.22 -8.22
C ALA A 67 -7.99 -25.08 -9.47
N VAL A 68 -7.66 -24.15 -10.37
CA VAL A 68 -8.39 -23.90 -11.62
C VAL A 68 -8.24 -25.08 -12.58
N VAL A 69 -7.04 -25.65 -12.67
CA VAL A 69 -6.79 -26.86 -13.48
C VAL A 69 -7.59 -28.07 -12.97
N LYS A 70 -7.72 -28.22 -11.64
CA LYS A 70 -8.56 -29.27 -11.05
C LYS A 70 -10.04 -29.03 -11.36
N LEU A 71 -10.51 -27.79 -11.20
CA LEU A 71 -11.89 -27.42 -11.53
C LEU A 71 -12.22 -27.71 -13.00
N SER A 72 -11.32 -27.35 -13.94
CA SER A 72 -11.56 -27.60 -15.35
C SER A 72 -11.68 -29.08 -15.68
N ARG A 73 -10.89 -29.93 -15.01
CA ARG A 73 -10.96 -31.39 -15.14
C ARG A 73 -12.21 -31.98 -14.49
N SER A 74 -12.63 -31.47 -13.34
CA SER A 74 -13.83 -31.94 -12.63
C SER A 74 -15.11 -31.74 -13.45
N PHE A 75 -15.18 -30.66 -14.23
CA PHE A 75 -16.33 -30.36 -15.08
C PHE A 75 -16.16 -30.81 -16.54
N ASP A 76 -15.03 -31.41 -16.91
CA ASP A 76 -14.69 -31.75 -18.30
C ASP A 76 -14.91 -30.57 -19.28
N CYS A 77 -14.34 -29.42 -18.91
CA CYS A 77 -14.53 -28.15 -19.61
C CYS A 77 -13.20 -27.52 -20.06
N LYS A 78 -13.28 -26.54 -20.97
CA LYS A 78 -12.10 -25.92 -21.55
C LYS A 78 -11.46 -24.97 -20.53
N LEU A 79 -10.18 -25.19 -20.21
CA LEU A 79 -9.39 -24.24 -19.44
C LEU A 79 -8.92 -23.09 -20.34
N PHE A 80 -9.23 -21.86 -19.98
CA PHE A 80 -8.70 -20.65 -20.58
C PHE A 80 -7.63 -20.03 -19.68
N VAL A 81 -6.47 -19.74 -20.27
CA VAL A 81 -5.34 -19.09 -19.62
C VAL A 81 -4.90 -17.94 -20.53
N PRO A 82 -4.76 -16.71 -20.01
CA PRO A 82 -4.31 -15.57 -20.80
C PRO A 82 -2.84 -15.77 -21.23
N PRO A 83 -2.38 -15.12 -22.32
CA PRO A 83 -1.01 -15.24 -22.79
C PRO A 83 0.02 -14.74 -21.76
N GLY A 84 -0.36 -13.82 -20.87
CA GLY A 84 0.40 -13.38 -19.71
C GLY A 84 -0.54 -12.93 -18.60
N ASP A 85 0.00 -12.59 -17.42
CA ASP A 85 -0.77 -12.11 -16.29
C ASP A 85 -1.55 -10.84 -16.65
N MET A 86 -2.85 -10.83 -16.35
CA MET A 86 -3.71 -9.68 -16.62
C MET A 86 -3.36 -8.52 -15.69
N SER A 87 -3.09 -7.35 -16.26
CA SER A 87 -2.82 -6.14 -15.47
C SER A 87 -4.08 -5.62 -14.77
N VAL A 88 -3.91 -4.90 -13.65
CA VAL A 88 -5.05 -4.30 -12.92
C VAL A 88 -5.85 -3.35 -13.81
N GLU A 89 -5.18 -2.62 -14.70
CA GLU A 89 -5.82 -1.70 -15.64
C GLU A 89 -6.68 -2.45 -16.66
N GLU A 90 -6.17 -3.55 -17.23
CA GLU A 90 -6.93 -4.41 -18.13
C GLU A 90 -8.18 -4.99 -17.44
N LYS A 91 -8.05 -5.46 -16.19
CA LYS A 91 -9.19 -5.95 -15.40
C LYS A 91 -10.25 -4.87 -15.18
N ASN A 92 -9.84 -3.64 -14.88
CA ASN A 92 -10.76 -2.51 -14.68
C ASN A 92 -11.49 -2.12 -15.98
N ILE A 93 -10.80 -2.17 -17.14
CA ILE A 93 -11.41 -1.87 -18.45
C ILE A 93 -12.45 -2.93 -18.80
N LEU A 94 -12.13 -4.21 -18.63
CA LEU A 94 -13.03 -5.32 -18.95
C LEU A 94 -14.28 -5.34 -18.04
N THR A 95 -14.10 -5.01 -16.76
CA THR A 95 -15.20 -5.00 -15.78
C THR A 95 -15.98 -3.68 -15.75
N LYS A 96 -15.68 -2.74 -16.66
CA LYS A 96 -16.36 -1.44 -16.75
C LYS A 96 -17.82 -1.65 -17.15
N GLY A 97 -18.74 -1.32 -16.24
CA GLY A 97 -20.19 -1.48 -16.44
C GLY A 97 -20.81 -2.64 -15.65
N TYR A 98 -19.99 -3.43 -14.92
CA TYR A 98 -20.47 -4.49 -14.04
C TYR A 98 -20.30 -4.11 -12.57
N SER A 99 -21.18 -4.64 -11.71
CA SER A 99 -21.12 -4.45 -10.26
C SER A 99 -20.41 -5.62 -9.59
N TYR A 100 -19.46 -5.31 -8.70
CA TYR A 100 -18.71 -6.27 -7.90
C TYR A 100 -18.42 -5.68 -6.51
N ALA A 101 -18.27 -6.54 -5.49
CA ALA A 101 -18.11 -6.11 -4.10
C ALA A 101 -16.65 -5.94 -3.66
N ASN A 102 -15.70 -6.62 -4.31
CA ASN A 102 -14.28 -6.57 -3.94
C ASN A 102 -13.36 -6.87 -5.13
N PHE A 103 -12.06 -6.66 -4.92
CA PHE A 103 -11.05 -6.84 -5.97
C PHE A 103 -10.90 -8.31 -6.42
N HIS A 104 -11.17 -9.30 -5.56
CA HIS A 104 -11.16 -10.72 -5.95
C HIS A 104 -12.32 -11.04 -6.91
N GLN A 105 -13.51 -10.53 -6.64
CA GLN A 105 -14.67 -10.65 -7.52
C GLN A 105 -14.43 -9.98 -8.88
N ARG A 106 -13.80 -8.80 -8.87
CA ARG A 106 -13.36 -8.13 -10.10
C ARG A 106 -12.41 -9.01 -10.90
N ASP A 107 -11.43 -9.61 -10.25
CA ASP A 107 -10.40 -10.42 -10.91
C ASP A 107 -10.99 -11.70 -11.51
N ALA A 108 -11.88 -12.39 -10.78
CA ALA A 108 -12.65 -13.52 -11.29
C ALA A 108 -13.56 -13.12 -12.47
N LEU A 109 -14.26 -11.99 -12.38
CA LEU A 109 -15.11 -11.49 -13.45
C LEU A 109 -14.31 -11.12 -14.71
N ALA A 110 -13.17 -10.45 -14.54
CA ALA A 110 -12.29 -10.08 -15.63
C ALA A 110 -11.77 -11.32 -16.38
N ALA A 111 -11.39 -12.38 -15.66
CA ALA A 111 -10.98 -13.65 -16.26
C ALA A 111 -12.07 -14.27 -17.14
N ALA A 112 -13.31 -14.29 -16.65
CA ALA A 112 -14.46 -14.82 -17.39
C ALA A 112 -14.76 -14.00 -18.66
N LEU A 113 -14.76 -12.66 -18.55
CA LEU A 113 -14.99 -11.76 -19.67
C LEU A 113 -13.87 -11.85 -20.71
N LYS A 114 -12.62 -11.97 -20.29
CA LYS A 114 -11.47 -12.15 -21.20
C LYS A 114 -11.60 -13.45 -22.00
N ALA A 115 -12.04 -14.53 -21.36
CA ALA A 115 -12.29 -15.78 -22.03
C ALA A 115 -13.37 -15.63 -23.10
N LEU A 116 -14.49 -14.96 -22.77
CA LEU A 116 -15.55 -14.68 -23.75
C LEU A 116 -15.05 -13.85 -24.93
N GLU A 117 -14.28 -12.79 -24.68
CA GLU A 117 -13.68 -11.98 -25.74
C GLU A 117 -12.81 -12.82 -26.69
N TYR A 118 -11.98 -13.71 -26.13
CA TYR A 118 -11.14 -14.61 -26.91
C TYR A 118 -11.93 -15.60 -27.78
N TYR A 119 -13.03 -16.15 -27.24
CA TYR A 119 -13.86 -17.12 -27.97
C TYR A 119 -14.97 -16.50 -28.82
N LYS A 120 -15.20 -15.18 -28.74
CA LYS A 120 -16.26 -14.46 -29.46
C LYS A 120 -16.25 -14.71 -30.96
N ALA A 121 -15.07 -14.64 -31.60
CA ALA A 121 -14.95 -14.90 -33.03
C ALA A 121 -15.32 -16.34 -33.41
N LYS A 122 -14.98 -17.32 -32.56
CA LYS A 122 -15.34 -18.73 -32.78
C LYS A 122 -16.84 -18.95 -32.57
N PHE A 123 -17.43 -18.36 -31.54
CA PHE A 123 -18.87 -18.45 -31.29
C PHE A 123 -19.69 -17.80 -32.41
N ASN A 124 -19.29 -16.62 -32.89
CA ASN A 124 -19.95 -15.98 -34.03
C ASN A 124 -19.88 -16.86 -35.30
N ASN A 125 -18.73 -17.50 -35.56
CA ASN A 125 -18.59 -18.42 -36.70
C ASN A 125 -19.46 -19.68 -36.57
N VAL A 126 -19.83 -20.08 -35.35
CA VAL A 126 -20.79 -21.16 -35.09
C VAL A 126 -22.20 -20.64 -35.31
N ASP A 127 -22.52 -19.47 -34.78
CA ASP A 127 -23.85 -18.85 -34.91
C ASP A 127 -24.23 -18.62 -36.38
N THR A 128 -23.33 -18.03 -37.19
CA THR A 128 -23.59 -17.83 -38.63
C THR A 128 -23.85 -19.14 -39.38
N ARG A 129 -23.12 -20.21 -39.04
CA ARG A 129 -23.34 -21.54 -39.66
C ARG A 129 -24.63 -22.23 -39.20
N LEU A 130 -25.12 -21.88 -38.02
CA LEU A 130 -26.39 -22.40 -37.49
C LEU A 130 -27.58 -21.59 -38.01
N GLU A 131 -27.41 -20.29 -38.24
CA GLU A 131 -28.38 -19.43 -38.94
C GLU A 131 -28.64 -19.94 -40.35
N GLU A 132 -27.61 -20.34 -41.10
CA GLU A 132 -27.75 -20.95 -42.42
C GLU A 132 -28.57 -22.26 -42.44
N LYS A 133 -28.75 -22.90 -41.27
CA LYS A 133 -29.40 -24.21 -41.12
C LYS A 133 -30.68 -24.15 -40.27
N ASP A 134 -31.14 -22.96 -39.87
CA ASP A 134 -32.31 -22.75 -38.98
C ASP A 134 -32.23 -23.52 -37.63
N LEU A 135 -31.02 -23.72 -37.10
CA LEU A 135 -30.77 -24.50 -35.87
C LEU A 135 -30.30 -23.64 -34.68
N LEU A 136 -30.71 -22.36 -34.63
CA LEU A 136 -30.33 -21.41 -33.58
C LEU A 136 -30.63 -21.91 -32.16
N ASN A 137 -31.69 -22.72 -31.98
CA ASN A 137 -32.08 -23.28 -30.69
C ASN A 137 -30.99 -24.19 -30.07
N PHE A 138 -30.07 -24.73 -30.87
CA PHE A 138 -28.97 -25.56 -30.40
C PHE A 138 -27.63 -24.82 -30.29
N SER A 139 -27.62 -23.49 -30.44
CA SER A 139 -26.41 -22.67 -30.44
C SER A 139 -25.51 -22.95 -29.23
N GLU A 140 -26.07 -23.02 -28.02
CA GLU A 140 -25.27 -23.25 -26.81
C GLU A 140 -24.66 -24.65 -26.76
N SER A 141 -25.45 -25.68 -27.07
CA SER A 141 -25.02 -27.09 -27.13
C SER A 141 -23.92 -27.31 -28.18
N VAL A 142 -24.06 -26.70 -29.35
CA VAL A 142 -23.05 -26.78 -30.43
C VAL A 142 -21.78 -26.04 -30.02
N LYS A 143 -21.88 -24.85 -29.41
CA LYS A 143 -20.72 -24.10 -28.89
C LYS A 143 -19.93 -24.93 -27.88
N ASN A 144 -20.60 -25.62 -26.97
CA ASN A 144 -19.95 -26.52 -26.01
C ASN A 144 -19.22 -27.70 -26.71
N LEU A 145 -19.85 -28.34 -27.70
CA LEU A 145 -19.23 -29.43 -28.46
C LEU A 145 -18.00 -28.96 -29.26
N VAL A 146 -18.05 -27.75 -29.83
CA VAL A 146 -16.93 -27.13 -30.54
C VAL A 146 -15.77 -26.84 -29.58
N LEU A 147 -16.05 -26.39 -28.35
CA LEU A 147 -15.02 -26.19 -27.32
C LEU A 147 -14.33 -27.50 -26.90
N LYS A 148 -15.06 -28.63 -26.95
CA LYS A 148 -14.53 -29.99 -26.73
C LYS A 148 -13.74 -30.55 -27.92
N GLY A 149 -13.64 -29.81 -29.03
CA GLY A 149 -12.81 -30.17 -30.18
C GLY A 149 -13.55 -30.86 -31.33
N HIS A 150 -14.89 -30.89 -31.31
CA HIS A 150 -15.67 -31.36 -32.45
C HIS A 150 -15.72 -30.29 -33.54
N THR A 151 -15.75 -30.72 -34.82
CA THR A 151 -16.07 -29.82 -35.93
C THR A 151 -17.53 -29.40 -35.86
N VAL A 152 -17.86 -28.22 -36.40
CA VAL A 152 -19.23 -27.70 -36.38
C VAL A 152 -20.20 -28.70 -37.04
N GLU A 153 -19.79 -29.35 -38.13
CA GLU A 153 -20.58 -30.39 -38.80
C GLU A 153 -20.84 -31.61 -37.90
N LYS A 154 -19.79 -32.14 -37.27
CA LYS A 154 -19.90 -33.31 -36.38
C LYS A 154 -20.72 -33.00 -35.13
N ALA A 155 -20.65 -31.77 -34.61
CA ALA A 155 -21.46 -31.32 -33.48
C ALA A 155 -22.95 -31.28 -33.85
N ILE A 156 -23.29 -30.82 -35.05
CA ILE A 156 -24.67 -30.81 -35.57
C ILE A 156 -25.17 -32.24 -35.78
N GLU A 157 -24.37 -33.13 -36.37
CA GLU A 157 -24.73 -34.55 -36.56
C GLU A 157 -24.98 -35.27 -35.24
N THR A 158 -24.13 -35.04 -34.24
CA THR A 158 -24.27 -35.66 -32.91
C THR A 158 -25.59 -35.27 -32.24
N LEU A 159 -26.03 -34.02 -32.41
CA LEU A 159 -27.30 -33.54 -31.87
C LEU A 159 -28.51 -34.10 -32.65
N GLN A 160 -28.40 -34.24 -33.97
CA GLN A 160 -29.42 -34.87 -34.81
C GLN A 160 -29.57 -36.39 -34.54
N GLU A 161 -28.49 -37.09 -34.19
CA GLU A 161 -28.55 -38.51 -33.82
C GLU A 161 -29.19 -38.76 -32.45
N THR A 162 -29.04 -37.83 -31.50
CA THR A 162 -29.68 -37.91 -30.18
C THR A 162 -31.20 -37.65 -30.19
N GLU A 163 -31.74 -37.04 -31.25
CA GLU A 163 -33.19 -36.79 -31.40
C GLU A 163 -33.99 -37.96 -31.99
N LYS A 164 -33.34 -39.04 -32.46
CA LYS A 164 -34.11 -40.26 -32.76
C LYS A 164 -34.47 -40.94 -31.45
N PRO A 165 -35.77 -41.07 -31.10
CA PRO A 165 -36.15 -41.88 -29.96
C PRO A 165 -35.67 -43.30 -30.24
N ARG A 166 -34.74 -43.79 -29.42
CA ARG A 166 -34.46 -45.22 -29.32
C ARG A 166 -35.74 -45.89 -28.80
N LYS A 167 -36.66 -46.18 -29.72
CA LYS A 167 -37.62 -47.26 -29.56
C LYS A 167 -36.79 -48.54 -29.57
N THR A 168 -36.39 -49.00 -28.40
CA THR A 168 -36.06 -50.40 -28.20
C THR A 168 -37.35 -51.20 -28.35
N GLU A 169 -37.75 -51.45 -29.60
CA GLU A 169 -38.53 -52.63 -29.91
C GLU A 169 -37.60 -53.82 -29.72
N VAL A 170 -37.72 -54.47 -28.56
CA VAL A 170 -37.16 -55.80 -28.35
C VAL A 170 -37.96 -56.72 -29.27
N ALA A 171 -37.41 -57.04 -30.44
CA ALA A 171 -37.89 -58.14 -31.25
C ALA A 171 -37.73 -59.43 -30.44
N ILE A 172 -38.86 -59.99 -29.98
CA ILE A 172 -38.91 -61.35 -29.46
C ILE A 172 -38.72 -62.28 -30.66
N VAL A 173 -37.47 -62.66 -30.92
CA VAL A 173 -37.17 -63.82 -31.77
C VAL A 173 -37.33 -65.04 -30.86
N GLU A 174 -38.37 -65.85 -31.10
CA GLU A 174 -38.44 -67.19 -30.53
C GLU A 174 -37.22 -67.98 -31.02
N PRO A 175 -36.34 -68.50 -30.13
CA PRO A 175 -35.34 -69.45 -30.57
C PRO A 175 -36.01 -70.79 -30.80
N ALA A 176 -35.69 -71.42 -31.93
CA ALA A 176 -36.02 -72.79 -32.22
C ALA A 176 -35.60 -73.70 -31.05
N ARG A 177 -36.54 -74.50 -30.54
CA ARG A 177 -36.32 -75.42 -29.42
C ARG A 177 -35.44 -76.58 -29.87
N GLU A 178 -34.16 -76.53 -29.50
CA GLU A 178 -33.32 -77.72 -29.40
C GLU A 178 -33.80 -78.63 -28.24
N PRO A 179 -33.61 -79.95 -28.32
CA PRO A 179 -34.10 -80.88 -27.30
C PRO A 179 -33.47 -80.59 -25.93
N VAL A 180 -34.34 -80.31 -24.96
CA VAL A 180 -34.00 -79.86 -23.61
C VAL A 180 -33.40 -81.01 -22.80
N ASN A 181 -32.10 -80.96 -22.54
CA ASN A 181 -31.43 -81.88 -21.62
C ASN A 181 -31.65 -81.41 -20.17
N VAL A 182 -32.80 -81.81 -19.59
CA VAL A 182 -33.28 -81.41 -18.25
C VAL A 182 -32.23 -81.54 -17.12
N PRO A 183 -31.37 -82.58 -17.06
CA PRO A 183 -30.37 -82.73 -16.00
C PRO A 183 -29.25 -81.67 -16.05
N GLU A 184 -28.82 -81.27 -17.25
CA GLU A 184 -27.78 -80.24 -17.44
C GLU A 184 -28.29 -78.85 -17.03
N LEU A 185 -29.56 -78.57 -17.30
CA LEU A 185 -30.22 -77.34 -16.88
C LEU A 185 -30.40 -77.30 -15.36
N GLN A 186 -30.79 -78.41 -14.73
CA GLN A 186 -30.88 -78.48 -13.26
C GLN A 186 -29.52 -78.23 -12.59
N LYS A 187 -28.44 -78.77 -13.15
CA LYS A 187 -27.08 -78.55 -12.65
C LYS A 187 -26.62 -77.08 -12.81
N LYS A 188 -26.90 -76.48 -13.98
CA LYS A 188 -26.66 -75.04 -14.20
C LYS A 188 -27.46 -74.16 -13.25
N ILE A 189 -28.73 -74.51 -12.99
CA ILE A 189 -29.57 -73.78 -12.03
C ILE A 189 -28.91 -73.85 -10.66
N THR A 190 -28.52 -75.02 -10.16
CA THR A 190 -27.87 -75.14 -8.84
C THR A 190 -26.55 -74.36 -8.74
N ASP A 191 -25.72 -74.39 -9.78
CA ASP A 191 -24.45 -73.65 -9.81
C ASP A 191 -24.68 -72.13 -9.80
N ILE A 192 -25.69 -71.66 -10.55
CA ILE A 192 -26.10 -70.25 -10.58
C ILE A 192 -26.64 -69.82 -9.21
N THR A 193 -27.50 -70.62 -8.57
CA THR A 193 -28.06 -70.28 -7.26
C THR A 193 -26.96 -70.16 -6.20
N GLN A 194 -25.99 -71.08 -6.18
CA GLN A 194 -24.83 -71.02 -5.27
C GLN A 194 -23.95 -69.80 -5.54
N THR A 195 -23.79 -69.43 -6.82
CA THR A 195 -23.03 -68.23 -7.22
C THR A 195 -23.73 -66.96 -6.76
N VAL A 196 -25.06 -66.90 -6.89
CA VAL A 196 -25.87 -65.79 -6.41
C VAL A 196 -25.74 -65.65 -4.90
N GLU A 197 -25.83 -66.74 -4.12
CA GLU A 197 -25.67 -66.71 -2.66
C GLU A 197 -24.29 -66.21 -2.20
N ARG A 198 -23.22 -66.64 -2.89
CA ARG A 198 -21.86 -66.14 -2.65
C ARG A 198 -21.71 -64.66 -2.98
N LEU A 199 -22.30 -64.22 -4.09
CA LEU A 199 -22.26 -62.81 -4.48
C LEU A 199 -23.09 -61.93 -3.53
N THR A 200 -24.21 -62.42 -3.01
CA THR A 200 -25.02 -61.68 -2.05
C THR A 200 -24.33 -61.55 -0.70
N THR A 201 -23.64 -62.60 -0.24
CA THR A 201 -22.82 -62.53 0.98
C THR A 201 -21.64 -61.57 0.82
N TYR A 202 -20.92 -61.66 -0.31
CA TYR A 202 -19.81 -60.75 -0.61
C TYR A 202 -20.26 -59.28 -0.75
N LYS A 203 -21.43 -59.04 -1.34
CA LYS A 203 -22.04 -57.70 -1.42
C LYS A 203 -22.34 -57.14 -0.02
N SER A 204 -22.92 -57.96 0.86
CA SER A 204 -23.19 -57.55 2.26
C SER A 204 -21.91 -57.21 3.02
N GLU A 205 -20.84 -58.00 2.86
CA GLU A 205 -19.53 -57.72 3.46
C GLU A 205 -18.91 -56.41 2.94
N LEU A 206 -18.98 -56.19 1.61
CA LEU A 206 -18.53 -54.94 0.99
C LEU A 206 -19.33 -53.73 1.49
N GLU A 207 -20.65 -53.85 1.59
CA GLU A 207 -21.52 -52.78 2.13
C GLU A 207 -21.16 -52.45 3.59
N MET A 208 -20.89 -53.45 4.42
CA MET A 208 -20.40 -53.22 5.80
C MET A 208 -19.03 -52.54 5.81
N ARG A 209 -18.11 -52.94 4.91
CA ARG A 209 -16.77 -52.35 4.82
C ARG A 209 -16.83 -50.88 4.37
N VAL A 210 -17.67 -50.57 3.39
CA VAL A 210 -17.92 -49.20 2.92
C VAL A 210 -18.43 -48.34 4.07
N LYS A 211 -19.45 -48.81 4.80
CA LYS A 211 -20.00 -48.09 5.95
C LYS A 211 -18.96 -47.85 7.06
N ALA A 212 -18.10 -48.82 7.32
CA ALA A 212 -17.01 -48.65 8.29
C ALA A 212 -15.98 -47.60 7.84
N LEU A 213 -15.62 -47.60 6.56
CA LEU A 213 -14.70 -46.62 5.98
C LEU A 213 -15.31 -45.21 5.94
N GLU A 214 -16.60 -45.08 5.63
CA GLU A 214 -17.32 -43.81 5.67
C GLU A 214 -17.34 -43.21 7.08
N ASN A 215 -17.57 -44.03 8.11
CA ASN A 215 -17.50 -43.58 9.50
C ASN A 215 -16.07 -43.13 9.88
N ALA A 216 -15.05 -43.91 9.52
CA ALA A 216 -13.66 -43.55 9.78
C ALA A 216 -13.25 -42.27 9.05
N LEU A 217 -13.73 -42.06 7.83
CA LEU A 217 -13.53 -40.81 7.08
C LEU A 217 -14.19 -39.64 7.80
N ALA A 218 -15.43 -39.80 8.27
CA ALA A 218 -16.14 -38.76 9.01
C ALA A 218 -15.49 -38.40 10.35
N ASP A 219 -14.85 -39.37 11.02
CA ASP A 219 -14.05 -39.15 12.23
C ASP A 219 -12.75 -38.40 11.91
N ALA A 220 -11.98 -38.86 10.92
CA ALA A 220 -10.73 -38.22 10.50
C ALA A 220 -10.96 -36.77 10.02
N GLU A 221 -12.03 -36.53 9.26
CA GLU A 221 -12.41 -35.17 8.86
C GLU A 221 -12.80 -34.29 10.05
N ARG A 222 -13.42 -34.86 11.10
CA ARG A 222 -13.71 -34.12 12.34
C ARG A 222 -12.41 -33.72 13.04
N GLU A 223 -11.45 -34.62 13.15
CA GLU A 223 -10.15 -34.32 13.76
C GLU A 223 -9.39 -33.24 12.96
N ILE A 224 -9.35 -33.34 11.63
CA ILE A 224 -8.73 -32.32 10.78
C ILE A 224 -9.37 -30.95 11.02
N ARG A 225 -10.70 -30.87 11.13
CA ARG A 225 -11.40 -29.62 11.41
C ARG A 225 -11.04 -29.02 12.77
N LEU A 226 -10.81 -29.86 13.78
CA LEU A 226 -10.38 -29.41 15.11
C LEU A 226 -8.95 -28.88 15.07
N TYR A 227 -8.03 -29.64 14.47
CA TYR A 227 -6.64 -29.22 14.27
C TYR A 227 -6.53 -27.92 13.47
N ASP A 228 -7.27 -27.79 12.37
CA ASP A 228 -7.31 -26.56 11.57
C ASP A 228 -7.80 -25.36 12.39
N ARG A 229 -8.77 -25.56 13.28
CA ARG A 229 -9.30 -24.49 14.14
C ARG A 229 -8.25 -24.05 15.16
N GLU A 230 -7.56 -25.00 15.80
CA GLU A 230 -6.49 -24.72 16.76
C GLU A 230 -5.29 -24.04 16.10
N ALA A 231 -4.78 -24.59 15.00
CA ALA A 231 -3.69 -24.01 14.24
C ALA A 231 -4.01 -22.58 13.78
N ARG A 232 -5.24 -22.32 13.33
CA ARG A 232 -5.69 -20.95 12.98
C ARG A 232 -5.69 -20.03 14.19
N LYS A 233 -6.15 -20.51 15.35
CA LYS A 233 -6.16 -19.73 16.58
C LYS A 233 -4.73 -19.33 16.99
N GLU A 234 -3.79 -20.27 16.98
CA GLU A 234 -2.38 -20.01 17.29
C GLU A 234 -1.73 -19.02 16.30
N VAL A 235 -2.02 -19.14 15.00
CA VAL A 235 -1.52 -18.20 13.99
C VAL A 235 -2.08 -16.80 14.22
N MET A 236 -3.35 -16.68 14.58
CA MET A 236 -3.97 -15.38 14.87
C MET A 236 -3.42 -14.77 16.17
N GLU A 237 -3.20 -15.58 17.21
CA GLU A 237 -2.60 -15.15 18.46
C GLU A 237 -1.15 -14.68 18.25
N SER A 238 -0.33 -15.47 17.55
CA SER A 238 1.07 -15.10 17.27
C SER A 238 1.18 -13.83 16.41
N ARG A 239 0.29 -13.63 15.42
CA ARG A 239 0.21 -12.37 14.66
C ARG A 239 -0.17 -11.19 15.55
N THR A 240 -1.13 -11.39 16.45
CA THR A 240 -1.58 -10.34 17.38
C THR A 240 -0.46 -9.97 18.34
N ILE A 241 0.29 -10.96 18.85
CA ILE A 241 1.45 -10.76 19.71
C ILE A 241 2.53 -9.98 18.97
N LYS A 242 2.93 -10.40 17.76
CA LYS A 242 3.94 -9.69 16.96
C LYS A 242 3.56 -8.24 16.67
N SER A 243 2.28 -7.99 16.36
CA SER A 243 1.77 -6.63 16.14
C SER A 243 1.89 -5.79 17.42
N LYS A 244 1.45 -6.34 18.56
CA LYS A 244 1.58 -5.67 19.86
C LYS A 244 3.03 -5.42 20.26
N GLU A 245 3.93 -6.37 20.02
CA GLU A 245 5.36 -6.23 20.31
C GLU A 245 6.00 -5.11 19.46
N SER A 246 5.65 -5.03 18.17
CA SER A 246 6.11 -3.93 17.31
C SER A 246 5.64 -2.57 17.83
N VAL A 247 4.38 -2.46 18.25
CA VAL A 247 3.84 -1.23 18.85
C VAL A 247 4.55 -0.90 20.17
N ILE A 248 4.77 -1.90 21.03
CA ILE A 248 5.49 -1.71 22.30
C ILE A 248 6.91 -1.20 22.07
N ASN A 249 7.64 -1.76 21.11
CA ASN A 249 9.00 -1.34 20.81
C ASN A 249 9.04 0.10 20.31
N ARG A 250 8.14 0.48 19.39
CA ARG A 250 8.01 1.87 18.93
C ARG A 250 7.70 2.82 20.10
N LEU A 251 6.73 2.47 20.94
CA LEU A 251 6.37 3.29 22.11
C LEU A 251 7.52 3.41 23.12
N LYS A 252 8.35 2.37 23.27
CA LYS A 252 9.55 2.44 24.11
C LYS A 252 10.60 3.40 23.54
N GLU A 253 10.83 3.37 22.23
CA GLU A 253 11.75 4.29 21.56
C GLU A 253 11.27 5.74 21.70
N GLU A 254 9.99 6.00 21.44
CA GLU A 254 9.38 7.32 21.62
C GLU A 254 9.51 7.80 23.08
N LEU A 255 9.29 6.92 24.05
CA LEU A 255 9.42 7.25 25.47
C LEU A 255 10.86 7.64 25.85
N VAL A 256 11.87 7.00 25.27
CA VAL A 256 13.28 7.36 25.52
C VAL A 256 13.57 8.76 24.99
N ILE A 257 13.18 9.05 23.75
CA ILE A 257 13.36 10.36 23.12
C ILE A 257 12.66 11.45 23.95
N GLU A 258 11.42 11.21 24.37
CA GLU A 258 10.66 12.20 25.11
C GLU A 258 11.21 12.42 26.52
N LYS A 259 11.76 11.38 27.17
CA LYS A 259 12.49 11.53 28.44
C LYS A 259 13.77 12.36 28.29
N GLU A 260 14.53 12.15 27.22
CA GLU A 260 15.71 12.96 26.94
C GLU A 260 15.34 14.43 26.71
N ARG A 261 14.30 14.69 25.92
CA ARG A 261 13.76 16.04 25.72
C ARG A 261 13.31 16.69 27.02
N SER A 262 12.54 15.97 27.83
CA SER A 262 12.09 16.46 29.13
C SER A 262 13.26 16.77 30.05
N LYS A 263 14.35 15.99 30.01
CA LYS A 263 15.56 16.26 30.79
C LYS A 263 16.25 17.54 30.32
N ILE A 264 16.41 17.73 29.01
CA ILE A 264 17.01 18.96 28.44
C ILE A 264 16.18 20.17 28.83
N LEU A 265 14.86 20.13 28.63
CA LEU A 265 13.96 21.22 28.99
C LEU A 265 13.98 21.53 30.49
N SER A 266 14.13 20.52 31.34
CA SER A 266 14.26 20.71 32.79
C SER A 266 15.56 21.45 33.13
N GLN A 267 16.69 21.07 32.52
CA GLN A 267 17.97 21.73 32.72
C GLN A 267 17.94 23.18 32.21
N GLU A 268 17.35 23.41 31.04
CA GLU A 268 17.15 24.77 30.50
C GLU A 268 16.31 25.63 31.48
N ASN A 269 15.25 25.07 32.07
CA ASN A 269 14.44 25.77 33.06
C ASN A 269 15.19 26.09 34.35
N GLU A 270 16.07 25.22 34.82
CA GLU A 270 16.91 25.47 35.99
C GLU A 270 17.86 26.64 35.73
N ILE A 271 18.55 26.62 34.59
CA ILE A 271 19.46 27.70 34.18
C ILE A 271 18.71 29.02 34.05
N LEU A 272 17.51 29.03 33.48
CA LEU A 272 16.69 30.23 33.41
C LEU A 272 16.36 30.80 34.79
N LYS A 273 16.06 29.94 35.76
CA LYS A 273 15.81 30.39 37.15
C LYS A 273 17.08 30.95 37.78
N GLU A 274 18.22 30.30 37.59
CA GLU A 274 19.51 30.78 38.09
C GLU A 274 19.90 32.11 37.44
N MET A 275 19.66 32.28 36.15
CA MET A 275 19.89 33.54 35.43
C MET A 275 18.97 34.66 35.87
N GLN A 276 17.70 34.37 36.17
CA GLN A 276 16.83 35.36 36.80
C GLN A 276 17.42 35.82 38.13
N ILE A 277 17.86 34.89 38.98
CA ILE A 277 18.47 35.19 40.28
C ILE A 277 19.78 36.00 40.12
N LEU A 278 20.64 35.60 39.18
CA LEU A 278 21.91 36.27 38.93
C LEU A 278 21.72 37.67 38.31
N GLY A 279 20.72 37.86 37.45
CA GLY A 279 20.31 39.17 36.93
C GLY A 279 19.91 40.13 38.06
N TYR A 280 19.24 39.62 39.10
CA TYR A 280 18.96 40.41 40.31
C TYR A 280 20.22 40.74 41.13
N SER A 281 21.26 39.89 41.08
CA SER A 281 22.50 40.07 41.84
C SER A 281 23.45 41.16 41.30
N LYS A 282 23.16 41.74 40.13
CA LYS A 282 23.90 42.85 39.47
C LYS A 282 25.39 42.60 39.12
N LYS A 283 25.90 41.37 39.24
CA LYS A 283 27.32 41.04 38.97
C LYS A 283 27.61 40.49 37.56
N VAL A 284 26.59 40.04 36.85
CA VAL A 284 26.71 39.48 35.49
C VAL A 284 25.60 40.03 34.62
N PHE A 285 25.84 40.14 33.31
CA PHE A 285 24.78 40.40 32.34
C PHE A 285 24.31 39.09 31.70
N PRO A 286 22.98 38.89 31.57
CA PRO A 286 22.45 37.76 30.84
C PRO A 286 22.70 37.93 29.34
N VAL A 287 23.03 36.82 28.68
CA VAL A 287 23.30 36.75 27.24
C VAL A 287 22.38 35.71 26.61
N LYS A 288 21.78 36.05 25.48
CA LYS A 288 20.97 35.11 24.70
C LYS A 288 21.83 34.49 23.61
N VAL A 289 21.78 33.17 23.50
CA VAL A 289 22.65 32.43 22.59
C VAL A 289 21.85 31.99 21.38
N LEU A 290 22.33 32.37 20.21
CA LEU A 290 21.88 31.89 18.92
C LEU A 290 22.87 30.82 18.44
N SER A 291 22.36 29.63 18.14
CA SER A 291 23.20 28.53 17.67
C SER A 291 23.81 28.86 16.31
N HIS A 292 23.00 29.43 15.41
CA HIS A 292 23.40 29.85 14.08
C HIS A 292 22.87 31.26 13.81
N PHE A 293 23.67 32.09 13.14
CA PHE A 293 23.27 33.45 12.79
C PHE A 293 22.29 33.48 11.61
N SER A 294 21.04 33.05 11.83
CA SER A 294 19.96 33.03 10.83
C SER A 294 18.71 33.76 11.32
N ARG A 295 17.82 34.13 10.40
CA ARG A 295 16.55 34.78 10.76
C ARG A 295 15.61 33.80 11.49
N GLU A 296 15.65 32.54 11.10
CA GLU A 296 14.86 31.47 11.72
C GLU A 296 15.26 31.29 13.18
N GLU A 297 16.57 31.20 13.46
CA GLU A 297 17.07 31.04 14.84
C GLU A 297 16.72 32.27 15.70
N ILE A 298 16.85 33.48 15.13
CA ILE A 298 16.45 34.72 15.81
C ILE A 298 14.97 34.65 16.22
N LYS A 299 14.07 34.24 15.32
CA LYS A 299 12.65 34.09 15.65
C LYS A 299 12.41 33.04 16.73
N VAL A 300 13.07 31.89 16.66
CA VAL A 300 12.94 30.82 17.66
C VAL A 300 13.36 31.31 19.05
N VAL A 301 14.47 32.04 19.14
CA VAL A 301 14.95 32.60 20.41
C VAL A 301 14.07 33.75 20.88
N ASP A 302 13.54 34.57 19.97
CA ASP A 302 12.59 35.64 20.28
C ASP A 302 11.26 35.08 20.81
N GLU A 303 10.72 34.02 20.23
CA GLU A 303 9.51 33.36 20.72
C GLU A 303 9.70 32.69 22.09
N ARG A 304 10.87 32.09 22.33
CA ARG A 304 11.16 31.37 23.58
C ARG A 304 11.55 32.29 24.73
N PHE A 305 12.36 33.31 24.47
CA PHE A 305 13.00 34.13 25.51
C PHE A 305 12.69 35.64 25.37
N GLY A 306 12.18 36.09 24.21
CA GLY A 306 11.85 37.48 23.89
C GLY A 306 13.07 38.39 23.80
N ILE A 307 13.52 38.79 22.62
CA ILE A 307 14.68 39.68 22.43
C ILE A 307 14.23 41.13 22.66
N ARG A 308 14.73 41.75 23.73
CA ARG A 308 14.41 43.12 24.11
C ARG A 308 15.55 44.05 23.74
N SER A 309 15.24 45.34 23.68
CA SER A 309 16.26 46.36 23.62
C SER A 309 17.18 46.25 24.84
N ASP A 310 18.46 46.52 24.62
CA ASP A 310 19.53 46.45 25.63
C ASP A 310 20.02 45.03 26.00
N ASP A 311 19.53 43.99 25.32
CA ASP A 311 20.02 42.62 25.47
C ASP A 311 21.38 42.41 24.78
N ILE A 312 22.18 41.48 25.33
CA ILE A 312 23.44 41.02 24.72
C ILE A 312 23.18 39.69 24.02
N ILE A 313 23.62 39.56 22.77
CA ILE A 313 23.44 38.36 21.96
C ILE A 313 24.78 37.69 21.71
N TYR A 314 24.85 36.38 21.91
CA TYR A 314 26.00 35.57 21.53
C TYR A 314 25.65 34.71 20.32
N LEU A 315 26.48 34.80 19.28
CA LEU A 315 26.42 33.98 18.07
C LEU A 315 27.47 32.88 18.18
N ARG A 316 27.03 31.64 18.38
CA ARG A 316 27.95 30.49 18.41
C ARG A 316 28.55 30.25 17.02
N ASP A 317 27.71 30.26 16.00
CA ASP A 317 28.12 30.28 14.59
C ASP A 317 27.66 31.59 13.93
N ALA A 318 28.62 32.47 13.64
CA ALA A 318 28.39 33.78 13.02
C ALA A 318 28.47 33.76 11.48
N SER A 319 28.73 32.61 10.86
CA SER A 319 28.96 32.49 9.41
C SER A 319 27.68 32.62 8.57
N GLY A 320 26.54 32.25 9.12
CA GLY A 320 25.27 32.12 8.38
C GLY A 320 24.52 33.42 8.08
N GLY A 321 24.89 34.55 8.67
CA GLY A 321 24.10 35.78 8.60
C GLY A 321 24.79 36.93 7.89
N GLY A 322 24.03 37.61 7.04
CA GLY A 322 24.48 38.80 6.30
C GLY A 322 23.82 40.09 6.80
N THR A 323 23.89 41.14 5.98
CA THR A 323 23.33 42.48 6.23
C THR A 323 21.90 42.45 6.79
N SER A 324 21.07 41.56 6.25
CA SER A 324 19.64 41.54 6.58
C SER A 324 19.35 40.93 7.96
N THR A 325 20.16 39.95 8.38
CA THR A 325 20.08 39.30 9.69
C THR A 325 20.67 40.23 10.77
N ALA A 326 21.76 40.92 10.44
CA ALA A 326 22.35 41.94 11.30
C ALA A 326 21.38 43.11 11.56
N ARG A 327 20.73 43.61 10.51
CA ARG A 327 19.71 44.67 10.62
C ARG A 327 18.52 44.24 11.47
N GLU A 328 18.13 42.98 11.39
CA GLU A 328 17.05 42.44 12.20
C GLU A 328 17.38 42.45 13.71
N LEU A 329 18.62 42.17 14.11
CA LEU A 329 19.06 42.33 15.50
C LEU A 329 19.23 43.81 15.87
N ALA A 330 19.79 44.63 14.97
CA ALA A 330 19.99 46.06 15.19
C ALA A 330 18.67 46.80 15.42
N ASN A 331 17.63 46.50 14.63
CA ASN A 331 16.30 47.09 14.77
C ASN A 331 15.62 46.77 16.11
N ARG A 332 15.99 45.66 16.76
CA ARG A 332 15.52 45.33 18.12
C ARG A 332 16.25 46.13 19.21
N GLY A 333 17.35 46.80 18.86
CA GLY A 333 18.12 47.64 19.78
C GLY A 333 19.00 46.84 20.74
N VAL A 334 19.61 45.76 20.27
CA VAL A 334 20.53 44.94 21.08
C VAL A 334 21.75 45.77 21.50
N ARG A 335 22.26 45.54 22.72
CA ARG A 335 23.37 46.31 23.30
C ARG A 335 24.72 45.94 22.68
N ALA A 336 24.96 44.65 22.46
CA ALA A 336 26.21 44.12 21.94
C ALA A 336 26.00 42.73 21.34
N VAL A 337 26.91 42.35 20.43
CA VAL A 337 27.00 41.01 19.85
C VAL A 337 28.33 40.38 20.27
N ILE A 338 28.32 39.11 20.67
CA ILE A 338 29.51 38.33 21.00
C ILE A 338 29.62 37.21 19.98
N THR A 339 30.81 36.90 19.48
CA THR A 339 31.03 35.85 18.48
C THR A 339 32.22 34.97 18.81
N HIS A 340 32.12 33.67 18.54
CA HIS A 340 33.27 32.74 18.56
C HIS A 340 34.20 32.99 17.37
N GLU A 341 33.59 33.04 16.18
CA GLU A 341 34.28 33.10 14.89
C GLU A 341 34.09 34.47 14.22
N ARG A 342 34.93 34.77 13.22
CA ARG A 342 34.79 35.99 12.42
C ARG A 342 33.51 35.93 11.60
N MET A 343 32.66 36.92 11.79
CA MET A 343 31.44 37.10 11.02
C MET A 343 31.71 37.67 9.62
N SER A 344 30.69 37.70 8.77
CA SER A 344 30.78 38.37 7.46
C SER A 344 31.03 39.87 7.62
N HIS A 345 31.97 40.43 6.84
CA HIS A 345 32.24 41.87 6.80
C HIS A 345 30.97 42.71 6.57
N MET A 346 30.04 42.20 5.76
CA MET A 346 28.77 42.87 5.48
C MET A 346 27.84 42.95 6.70
N ALA A 347 27.94 42.00 7.63
CA ALA A 347 27.15 41.99 8.86
C ALA A 347 27.83 42.85 9.94
N GLU A 348 29.15 42.80 10.03
CA GLU A 348 29.95 43.64 10.92
C GLU A 348 29.78 45.14 10.61
N GLU A 349 29.77 45.51 9.33
CA GLU A 349 29.50 46.89 8.90
C GLU A 349 28.11 47.38 9.32
N GLU A 350 27.08 46.53 9.26
CA GLU A 350 25.72 46.93 9.68
C GLU A 350 25.64 47.12 11.19
N PHE A 351 26.33 46.28 11.99
CA PHE A 351 26.42 46.51 13.45
C PHE A 351 27.19 47.78 13.77
N THR A 352 28.27 48.07 13.05
CA THR A 352 29.06 49.31 13.21
C THR A 352 28.20 50.54 12.89
N LYS A 353 27.46 50.54 11.77
CA LYS A 353 26.51 51.61 11.43
C LYS A 353 25.42 51.80 12.47
N ALA A 354 24.96 50.70 13.07
CA ALA A 354 23.97 50.71 14.14
C ALA A 354 24.54 51.08 15.52
N GLN A 355 25.85 51.35 15.63
CA GLN A 355 26.56 51.65 16.88
C GLN A 355 26.48 50.49 17.90
N ILE A 356 26.54 49.26 17.40
CA ILE A 356 26.51 48.03 18.20
C ILE A 356 27.90 47.37 18.14
N PRO A 357 28.61 47.23 19.28
CA PRO A 357 29.89 46.55 19.32
C PRO A 357 29.76 45.04 19.09
N VAL A 358 30.79 44.49 18.43
CA VAL A 358 31.01 43.05 18.29
C VAL A 358 32.25 42.67 19.11
N PHE A 359 32.10 41.78 20.09
CA PHE A 359 33.18 41.30 20.96
C PHE A 359 33.48 39.83 20.71
N SER A 360 34.70 39.40 21.06
CA SER A 360 35.03 37.97 21.13
C SER A 360 34.62 37.37 22.48
N GLU A 361 34.42 36.06 22.53
CA GLU A 361 34.11 35.34 23.78
C GLU A 361 35.17 35.54 24.87
N GLU A 362 36.44 35.57 24.47
CA GLU A 362 37.59 35.72 25.37
C GLU A 362 37.65 37.13 26.00
N GLU A 363 37.22 38.17 25.26
CA GLU A 363 37.29 39.56 25.72
C GLU A 363 36.32 39.85 26.88
N VAL A 364 35.18 39.15 26.91
CA VAL A 364 34.10 39.39 27.90
C VAL A 364 33.89 38.23 28.88
N ASN A 365 34.69 37.16 28.78
CA ASN A 365 34.60 35.93 29.57
C ASN A 365 33.17 35.38 29.61
N LEU A 366 32.69 34.95 28.44
CA LEU A 366 31.35 34.38 28.26
C LEU A 366 31.29 32.94 28.79
N GLU A 367 30.29 32.66 29.63
CA GLU A 367 29.90 31.30 29.99
C GLU A 367 28.52 31.00 29.40
N ALA A 368 28.44 30.08 28.43
CA ALA A 368 27.20 29.77 27.71
C ALA A 368 26.84 28.27 27.82
N LEU A 369 25.57 27.97 28.07
CA LEU A 369 25.03 26.60 28.05
C LEU A 369 23.70 26.58 27.29
N GLY A 370 23.61 25.78 26.22
CA GLY A 370 22.42 25.74 25.38
C GLY A 370 22.16 27.09 24.69
N ASN A 371 20.97 27.66 24.91
CA ASN A 371 20.50 28.90 24.29
C ASN A 371 20.63 30.14 25.21
N VAL A 372 21.32 30.00 26.34
CA VAL A 372 21.48 31.10 27.30
C VAL A 372 22.91 31.12 27.87
N GLY A 373 23.39 32.30 28.24
CA GLY A 373 24.73 32.51 28.79
C GLY A 373 24.81 33.72 29.71
N VAL A 374 25.97 33.92 30.31
CA VAL A 374 26.27 35.05 31.20
C VAL A 374 27.65 35.62 30.86
N VAL A 375 27.78 36.94 30.98
CA VAL A 375 29.07 37.63 30.91
C VAL A 375 29.36 38.38 32.18
N ASN A 376 30.65 38.45 32.54
CA ASN A 376 31.10 39.23 33.66
C ASN A 376 30.84 40.73 33.39
N LYS A 377 30.15 41.40 34.33
CA LYS A 377 29.75 42.79 34.17
C LYS A 377 30.95 43.74 34.03
N ASP A 378 31.95 43.59 34.87
CA ASP A 378 33.08 44.53 34.95
C ASP A 378 33.96 44.44 33.68
N LEU A 379 34.19 43.20 33.19
CA LEU A 379 34.90 42.96 31.94
C LEU A 379 34.12 43.51 30.74
N PHE A 380 32.80 43.24 30.68
CA PHE A 380 31.95 43.73 29.61
C PHE A 380 31.90 45.27 29.58
N GLU A 381 31.69 45.94 30.72
CA GLU A 381 31.65 47.41 30.78
C GLU A 381 32.98 48.06 30.39
N THR A 382 34.11 47.42 30.73
CA THR A 382 35.44 47.87 30.34
C THR A 382 35.63 47.77 28.82
N ALA A 383 35.30 46.62 28.22
CA ALA A 383 35.35 46.41 26.77
C ALA A 383 34.43 47.38 26.03
N TYR A 384 33.20 47.56 26.53
CA TYR A 384 32.22 48.49 25.97
C TYR A 384 32.68 49.95 26.02
N SER A 385 33.26 50.39 27.13
CA SER A 385 33.78 51.75 27.28
C SER A 385 34.97 52.00 26.34
N ARG A 386 35.86 51.01 26.21
CA ARG A 386 36.98 51.05 25.27
C ARG A 386 36.48 51.19 23.83
N TRP A 387 35.55 50.34 23.41
CA TRP A 387 34.96 50.40 22.08
C TRP A 387 34.29 51.75 21.81
N LYS A 388 33.48 52.26 22.75
CA LYS A 388 32.80 53.56 22.61
C LYS A 388 33.79 54.70 22.39
N THR A 389 34.92 54.69 23.09
CA THR A 389 35.97 55.70 22.93
C THR A 389 36.61 55.63 21.54
N HIS A 390 36.91 54.42 21.06
CA HIS A 390 37.49 54.23 19.73
C HIS A 390 36.50 54.60 18.61
N SER A 391 35.22 54.24 18.76
CA SER A 391 34.17 54.59 17.80
C SER A 391 33.99 56.11 17.69
N GLN A 392 33.97 56.82 18.82
CA GLN A 392 33.87 58.29 18.83
C GLN A 392 35.05 58.96 18.13
N ILE A 393 36.27 58.44 18.32
CA ILE A 393 37.47 58.94 17.62
C ILE A 393 37.36 58.67 16.11
N ALA A 394 36.93 57.48 15.72
CA ALA A 394 36.75 57.11 14.32
C ALA A 394 35.67 57.97 13.63
N ASP A 395 34.52 58.17 14.29
CA ASP A 395 33.43 59.00 13.80
C ASP A 395 33.87 60.46 13.66
N ALA A 396 34.66 60.98 14.61
CA ALA A 396 35.22 62.33 14.54
C ALA A 396 36.20 62.47 13.35
N ALA A 397 37.05 61.47 13.09
CA ALA A 397 37.96 61.47 11.95
C ALA A 397 37.21 61.41 10.60
N ILE A 398 36.13 60.61 10.52
CA ILE A 398 35.28 60.55 9.32
C ILE A 398 34.56 61.90 9.10
N ALA A 399 34.05 62.52 10.16
CA ALA A 399 33.40 63.83 10.08
C ALA A 399 34.38 64.93 9.64
N GLU A 400 35.64 64.90 10.11
CA GLU A 400 36.70 65.80 9.68
C GLU A 400 36.99 65.65 8.18
N GLN A 401 37.17 64.41 7.69
CA GLN A 401 37.37 64.14 6.26
C GLN A 401 36.21 64.60 5.38
N GLN A 402 34.96 64.41 5.84
CA GLN A 402 33.78 64.88 5.12
C GLN A 402 33.73 66.41 5.07
N LEU A 403 34.10 67.09 6.16
CA LEU A 403 34.18 68.55 6.21
C LEU A 403 35.27 69.08 5.27
N GLU A 404 36.44 68.44 5.25
CA GLU A 404 37.53 68.76 4.31
C GLU A 404 37.09 68.59 2.85
N HIS A 405 36.35 67.52 2.54
CA HIS A 405 35.82 67.29 1.21
C HIS A 405 34.83 68.38 0.79
N ILE A 406 33.87 68.73 1.66
CA ILE A 406 32.90 69.81 1.41
C ILE A 406 33.60 71.16 1.23
N ILE A 407 34.61 71.46 2.06
CA ILE A 407 35.43 72.67 1.94
C ILE A 407 36.20 72.66 0.62
N GLY A 408 36.74 71.51 0.20
CA GLY A 408 37.39 71.31 -1.09
C GLY A 408 36.46 71.58 -2.26
N GLU A 409 35.28 70.96 -2.29
CA GLU A 409 34.26 71.20 -3.31
C GLU A 409 33.81 72.67 -3.34
N TYR A 410 33.67 73.31 -2.18
CA TYR A 410 33.30 74.72 -2.09
C TYR A 410 34.41 75.64 -2.63
N LYS A 411 35.69 75.34 -2.33
CA LYS A 411 36.84 76.06 -2.89
C LYS A 411 36.93 75.91 -4.41
N GLU A 412 36.73 74.70 -4.94
CA GLU A 412 36.72 74.45 -6.38
C GLU A 412 35.58 75.18 -7.11
N LYS A 413 34.39 75.20 -6.52
CA LYS A 413 33.24 75.96 -7.05
C LYS A 413 33.53 77.47 -7.05
N ARG A 414 34.16 78.00 -6.00
CA ARG A 414 34.53 79.43 -5.94
C ARG A 414 35.58 79.84 -6.97
N ILE A 415 36.58 78.99 -7.21
CA ILE A 415 37.62 79.22 -8.23
C ILE A 415 37.00 79.21 -9.63
N LYS A 416 36.02 78.32 -9.89
CA LYS A 416 35.25 78.31 -11.14
C LYS A 416 34.40 79.58 -11.32
N ASP A 417 33.78 80.07 -10.26
CA ASP A 417 32.97 81.30 -10.30
C ASP A 417 33.81 82.58 -10.47
N GLU A 418 35.03 82.63 -9.92
CA GLU A 418 35.96 83.77 -10.09
C GLU A 418 36.63 83.79 -11.46
N THR A 419 36.86 82.62 -12.08
CA THR A 419 37.42 82.51 -13.45
C THR A 419 36.39 82.74 -14.56
N GLN A 420 35.09 82.82 -14.22
CA GLN A 420 34.00 83.15 -15.15
C GLN A 420 33.52 84.60 -15.09
N LYS A 421 34.18 85.48 -14.31
CA LYS A 421 33.87 86.92 -14.37
C LYS A 421 34.60 87.59 -15.56
N PRO A 422 33.88 88.30 -16.45
CA PRO A 422 34.43 88.91 -17.66
C PRO A 422 35.36 90.11 -17.38
#